data_AF-A0A3A9BKZ4-F1
#
_entry.id   AF-A0A3A9BKZ4-F1
#
_cell.length_a   1.000
_cell.length_b   1.000
_cell.length_c   1.000
_cell.angle_alpha   90.00
_cell.angle_beta   90.00
_cell.angle_gamma   90.00
#
_symmetry.space_group_name_H-M   'P 1'
#
loop_
_entity.id
_entity.type
_entity.pdbx_description
1 polymer ?
#
loop_
_entity_poly.entity_id
_entity_poly.type
_entity_poly.pdbx_seq_one_letter_code
_entity_poly.pdbx_strand_id
1 'polypeptide(L)'
;MKRELGIARCGLACCLCHENITCNGCNSDECKDKEWCENRKCSIEKEMSNCFLCENDCHKGLLSKMKPYGFTVFAKRYGLEALLDCLERNEKNGVIYHREGLIGDYDHFDDLEKLIEFIKSGV
;
A
#
# COMPACT_ATOMS: atom_id res chain seq x y z
N MET A 1 13.51 -2.43 -1.94
CA MET A 1 12.24 -2.06 -2.57
C MET A 1 12.26 -2.48 -4.03
N LYS A 2 11.23 -3.21 -4.45
CA LYS A 2 10.97 -3.59 -5.86
C LYS A 2 10.01 -2.59 -6.47
N ARG A 3 10.52 -1.46 -6.97
CA ARG A 3 9.71 -0.30 -7.40
C ARG A 3 8.65 -0.68 -8.44
N GLU A 4 8.98 -1.61 -9.33
CA GLU A 4 8.12 -2.15 -10.37
C GLU A 4 6.85 -2.83 -9.85
N LEU A 5 6.83 -3.31 -8.60
CA LEU A 5 5.64 -3.89 -7.98
C LEU A 5 4.68 -2.84 -7.42
N GLY A 6 5.17 -1.61 -7.20
CA GLY A 6 4.40 -0.44 -6.79
C GLY A 6 3.43 -0.67 -5.62
N ILE A 7 2.26 -0.03 -5.72
CA ILE A 7 1.15 -0.15 -4.77
C ILE A 7 0.07 -1.06 -5.37
N ALA A 8 -0.42 -2.00 -4.56
CA ALA A 8 -1.51 -2.90 -4.92
C ALA A 8 -2.83 -2.15 -5.13
N ARG A 9 -3.79 -2.81 -5.79
CA ARG A 9 -5.17 -2.31 -5.93
C ARG A 9 -5.78 -1.90 -4.60
N CYS A 10 -5.52 -2.70 -3.56
CA CYS A 10 -6.02 -2.54 -2.20
C CYS A 10 -5.24 -1.56 -1.32
N GLY A 11 -4.24 -0.85 -1.87
CA GLY A 11 -3.46 0.15 -1.13
C GLY A 11 -2.22 -0.40 -0.40
N LEU A 12 -1.95 -1.71 -0.42
CA LEU A 12 -0.72 -2.26 0.15
C LEU A 12 0.53 -1.91 -0.68
N ALA A 13 1.66 -1.68 -0.02
CA ALA A 13 2.94 -1.43 -0.68
C ALA A 13 3.62 -2.75 -1.09
N CYS A 14 3.23 -3.32 -2.24
CA CYS A 14 3.87 -4.52 -2.79
C CYS A 14 5.37 -4.32 -3.04
N CYS A 15 5.78 -3.10 -3.36
CA CYS A 15 7.19 -2.74 -3.55
C CYS A 15 8.08 -2.98 -2.32
N LEU A 16 7.52 -3.01 -1.11
CA LEU A 16 8.26 -3.24 0.15
C LEU A 16 8.13 -4.67 0.69
N CYS A 17 7.35 -5.53 0.02
CA CYS A 17 7.10 -6.89 0.51
C CYS A 17 8.25 -7.83 0.16
N HIS A 18 8.83 -8.47 1.18
CA HIS A 18 9.92 -9.44 1.04
C HIS A 18 9.48 -10.88 1.39
N GLU A 19 8.23 -11.08 1.84
CA GLU A 19 7.71 -12.37 2.30
C GLU A 19 7.63 -13.44 1.20
N ASN A 20 7.41 -13.00 -0.05
CA ASN A 20 7.34 -13.91 -1.18
C ASN A 20 8.17 -13.37 -2.36
N ILE A 21 9.36 -13.95 -2.54
CA ILE A 21 10.28 -13.54 -3.59
C ILE A 21 9.74 -13.78 -5.01
N THR A 22 8.80 -14.72 -5.18
CA THR A 22 8.15 -15.04 -6.48
C THR A 22 6.86 -14.25 -6.71
N CYS A 23 6.47 -13.38 -5.78
CA CYS A 23 5.27 -12.56 -5.95
C CYS A 23 5.49 -11.52 -7.05
N ASN A 24 4.68 -11.63 -8.12
CA ASN A 24 4.67 -10.70 -9.24
C ASN A 24 3.73 -9.49 -9.04
N GLY A 25 3.28 -9.24 -7.81
CA GLY A 25 2.44 -8.10 -7.43
C GLY A 25 0.94 -8.30 -7.68
N CYS A 26 0.13 -7.33 -7.27
CA CYS A 26 -1.34 -7.43 -7.32
C CYS A 26 -1.92 -7.35 -8.74
N ASN A 27 -1.16 -6.78 -9.67
CA ASN A 27 -1.54 -6.70 -11.08
C ASN A 27 -1.23 -7.98 -11.85
N SER A 28 -0.48 -8.93 -11.26
CA SER A 28 -0.43 -10.28 -11.78
C SER A 28 -1.73 -11.01 -11.42
N ASP A 29 -2.15 -11.95 -12.25
CA ASP A 29 -3.23 -12.89 -11.92
C ASP A 29 -2.77 -13.99 -10.94
N GLU A 30 -1.63 -13.81 -10.27
CA GLU A 30 -1.01 -14.83 -9.41
C GLU A 30 -1.10 -14.49 -7.92
N CYS A 31 -1.74 -13.37 -7.57
CA CYS A 31 -2.02 -13.05 -6.17
C CYS A 31 -2.93 -14.14 -5.56
N LYS A 32 -2.44 -14.82 -4.51
CA LYS A 32 -3.17 -15.93 -3.85
C LYS A 32 -4.59 -15.53 -3.40
N ASP A 33 -4.74 -14.30 -2.92
CA ASP A 33 -6.01 -13.80 -2.37
C ASP A 33 -6.86 -13.05 -3.41
N LYS A 34 -6.53 -13.13 -4.71
CA LYS A 34 -7.21 -12.36 -5.76
C LYS A 34 -8.72 -12.58 -5.80
N GLU A 35 -9.16 -13.80 -5.49
CA GLU A 35 -10.58 -14.20 -5.50
C GLU A 35 -11.36 -13.66 -4.30
N TRP A 36 -10.67 -13.28 -3.22
CA TRP A 36 -11.29 -12.83 -1.97
C TRP A 36 -11.06 -11.34 -1.69
N CYS A 37 -10.14 -10.71 -2.42
CA CYS A 37 -9.85 -9.29 -2.26
C CYS A 37 -11.00 -8.41 -2.79
N GLU A 38 -11.81 -7.88 -1.86
CA GLU A 38 -12.92 -6.96 -2.15
C GLU A 38 -12.47 -5.74 -2.97
N ASN A 39 -11.35 -5.12 -2.58
CA ASN A 39 -10.81 -3.94 -3.27
C ASN A 39 -10.41 -4.26 -4.72
N ARG A 40 -9.88 -5.46 -4.98
CA ARG A 40 -9.51 -5.89 -6.34
C ARG A 40 -10.77 -5.98 -7.21
N LYS A 41 -11.77 -6.74 -6.77
CA LYS A 41 -13.05 -6.90 -7.48
C LYS A 41 -13.68 -5.54 -7.80
N CYS A 42 -13.85 -4.71 -6.77
CA CYS A 42 -14.42 -3.37 -6.88
C CYS A 42 -13.62 -2.46 -7.84
N SER A 43 -12.27 -2.48 -7.78
CA SER A 43 -11.46 -1.67 -8.70
C SER A 43 -11.58 -2.11 -10.15
N ILE A 44 -11.69 -3.42 -10.42
CA ILE A 44 -11.86 -3.97 -11.77
C ILE A 44 -13.24 -3.60 -12.32
N GLU A 45 -14.30 -3.79 -11.53
CA GLU A 45 -15.68 -3.42 -11.89
C GLU A 45 -15.83 -1.93 -12.22
N LYS A 46 -15.02 -1.09 -11.58
CA LYS A 46 -14.97 0.36 -11.81
C LYS A 46 -13.95 0.80 -12.87
N GLU A 47 -13.26 -0.14 -13.51
CA GLU A 47 -12.22 0.12 -14.51
C GLU A 47 -11.07 1.01 -13.97
N MET A 48 -10.76 0.88 -12.69
CA MET A 48 -9.68 1.61 -12.02
C MET A 48 -8.49 0.67 -11.76
N SER A 49 -7.27 1.17 -11.92
CA SER A 49 -6.07 0.38 -11.61
C SER A 49 -5.82 0.24 -10.11
N ASN A 50 -6.24 1.22 -9.29
CA ASN A 50 -5.98 1.24 -7.84
C ASN A 50 -7.08 1.98 -7.08
N CYS A 51 -7.28 1.64 -5.80
CA CYS A 51 -8.24 2.34 -4.94
C CYS A 51 -7.90 3.82 -4.71
N PHE A 52 -6.64 4.25 -4.85
CA PHE A 52 -6.30 5.67 -4.74
C PHE A 52 -6.84 6.51 -5.92
N LEU A 53 -7.26 5.90 -7.03
CA LEU A 53 -7.93 6.61 -8.13
C LEU A 53 -9.44 6.79 -7.90
N CYS A 54 -10.01 6.12 -6.90
CA CYS A 54 -11.41 6.26 -6.56
C CYS A 54 -11.65 7.59 -5.83
N GLU A 55 -12.60 8.40 -6.29
CA GLU A 55 -12.90 9.71 -5.70
C GLU A 55 -13.49 9.61 -4.28
N ASN A 56 -14.16 8.51 -3.96
CA ASN A 56 -14.77 8.31 -2.64
C ASN A 56 -13.73 8.12 -1.54
N ASP A 57 -14.06 8.62 -0.34
CA ASP A 57 -13.42 8.20 0.90
C ASP A 57 -13.90 6.78 1.27
N CYS A 58 -13.03 5.80 1.06
CA CYS A 58 -13.40 4.39 1.04
C CYS A 58 -12.62 3.60 2.08
N HIS A 59 -13.35 2.87 2.92
CA HIS A 59 -12.80 1.99 3.96
C HIS A 59 -13.14 0.51 3.72
N LYS A 60 -13.53 0.14 2.49
CA LYS A 60 -13.86 -1.25 2.12
C LYS A 60 -12.64 -2.17 2.13
N GLY A 61 -12.86 -3.44 2.45
CA GLY A 61 -11.83 -4.47 2.44
C GLY A 61 -10.60 -4.09 3.26
N LEU A 62 -9.43 -4.10 2.62
CA LEU A 62 -8.16 -3.76 3.29
C LEU A 62 -8.09 -2.29 3.71
N LEU A 63 -8.84 -1.38 3.08
CA LEU A 63 -8.84 0.04 3.47
C LEU A 63 -9.52 0.30 4.83
N SER A 64 -10.09 -0.74 5.46
CA SER A 64 -10.47 -0.69 6.88
C SER A 64 -9.27 -0.65 7.82
N LYS A 65 -8.06 -0.99 7.35
CA LYS A 65 -6.81 -0.97 8.12
C LYS A 65 -6.03 0.31 7.84
N MET A 66 -5.40 0.86 8.88
CA MET A 66 -4.67 2.14 8.80
C MET A 66 -3.57 2.13 7.74
N LYS A 67 -2.69 1.11 7.71
CA LYS A 67 -1.56 1.03 6.77
C LYS A 67 -1.96 1.17 5.28
N PRO A 68 -2.78 0.29 4.69
CA PRO A 68 -3.21 0.43 3.29
C PRO A 68 -4.08 1.66 3.02
N TYR A 69 -4.87 2.11 4.02
CA TYR A 69 -5.65 3.34 3.90
C TYR A 69 -4.75 4.58 3.83
N GLY A 70 -3.74 4.68 4.70
CA GLY A 70 -2.78 5.77 4.72
C GLY A 70 -1.99 5.89 3.43
N PHE A 71 -1.49 4.78 2.86
CA PHE A 71 -0.86 4.81 1.54
C PHE A 71 -1.82 5.24 0.43
N THR A 72 -3.07 4.81 0.49
CA THR A 72 -4.11 5.19 -0.48
C THR A 72 -4.39 6.69 -0.40
N VAL A 73 -4.56 7.25 0.80
CA VAL A 73 -4.77 8.68 0.98
C VAL A 73 -3.52 9.49 0.61
N PHE A 74 -2.33 9.01 0.94
CA PHE A 74 -1.09 9.67 0.54
C PHE A 74 -1.01 9.77 -0.98
N ALA A 75 -1.20 8.66 -1.71
CA ALA A 75 -1.15 8.65 -3.16
C ALA A 75 -2.21 9.58 -3.79
N LYS A 76 -3.40 9.67 -3.18
CA LYS A 76 -4.44 10.64 -3.59
C LYS A 76 -3.98 12.10 -3.44
N ARG A 77 -3.36 12.43 -2.31
CA ARG A 77 -2.97 13.82 -1.97
C ARG A 77 -1.71 14.28 -2.69
N TYR A 78 -0.73 13.39 -2.86
CA TYR A 78 0.63 13.75 -3.27
C TYR A 78 1.10 13.03 -4.54
N GLY A 79 0.33 12.07 -5.05
CA GLY A 79 0.69 11.27 -6.22
C GLY A 79 1.46 10.00 -5.89
N LEU A 80 1.40 9.03 -6.82
CA LEU A 80 2.04 7.72 -6.69
C LEU A 80 3.57 7.82 -6.63
N GLU A 81 4.18 8.62 -7.51
CA GLU A 81 5.65 8.75 -7.54
C GLU A 81 6.20 9.31 -6.23
N ALA A 82 5.55 10.33 -5.66
CA ALA A 82 5.96 10.90 -4.37
C ALA A 82 5.86 9.86 -3.24
N LEU A 83 4.84 8.99 -3.26
CA LEU A 83 4.73 7.88 -2.31
C LEU A 83 5.90 6.91 -2.49
N LEU A 84 6.18 6.47 -3.71
CA LEU A 84 7.26 5.52 -3.98
C LEU A 84 8.64 6.09 -3.59
N ASP A 85 8.90 7.37 -3.86
CA ASP A 85 10.14 8.03 -3.45
C ASP A 85 10.31 8.06 -1.94
N CYS A 86 9.22 8.37 -1.21
CA CYS A 86 9.21 8.33 0.25
C CYS A 86 9.49 6.92 0.77
N LEU A 87 8.75 5.91 0.27
CA LEU A 87 8.91 4.52 0.70
C LEU A 87 10.31 3.99 0.43
N GLU A 88 10.89 4.30 -0.73
CA GLU A 88 12.25 3.89 -1.09
C GLU A 88 13.30 4.51 -0.17
N ARG A 89 13.18 5.81 0.10
CA ARG A 89 14.07 6.52 1.03
C ARG A 89 13.92 5.97 2.45
N ASN A 90 12.70 5.73 2.90
CA ASN A 90 12.42 5.23 4.24
C ASN A 90 13.01 3.83 4.43
N GLU A 91 12.86 2.94 3.45
CA GLU A 91 13.47 1.61 3.48
C GLU A 91 15.01 1.69 3.54
N LYS A 92 15.64 2.57 2.75
CA LYS A 92 17.09 2.83 2.82
C LYS A 92 17.54 3.35 4.19
N ASN A 93 16.66 4.07 4.89
CA ASN A 93 16.88 4.57 6.25
C ASN A 93 16.53 3.55 7.34
N GLY A 94 16.15 2.33 6.97
CA GLY A 94 15.88 1.23 7.92
C GLY A 94 14.44 1.12 8.38
N VAL A 95 13.49 1.82 7.76
CA VAL A 95 12.05 1.62 8.02
C VAL A 95 11.63 0.26 7.46
N ILE A 96 11.06 -0.58 8.31
CA ILE A 96 10.75 -1.98 8.04
C ILE A 96 9.25 -2.15 7.78
N TYR A 97 8.92 -2.72 6.62
CA TYR A 97 7.53 -2.99 6.25
C TYR A 97 6.92 -4.23 6.92
N HIS A 98 7.75 -5.24 7.19
CA HIS A 98 7.42 -6.50 7.87
C HIS A 98 8.59 -6.89 8.79
N ARG A 99 8.33 -7.02 10.09
CA ARG A 99 9.32 -7.38 11.12
C ARG A 99 8.98 -8.73 11.75
N GLU A 100 7.79 -8.84 12.32
CA GLU A 100 7.27 -10.06 12.94
C GLU A 100 5.95 -10.43 12.23
N GLY A 101 6.03 -11.40 11.32
CA GLY A 101 4.93 -11.68 10.40
C GLY A 101 4.64 -10.48 9.50
N LEU A 102 3.36 -10.10 9.35
CA LEU A 102 2.94 -9.03 8.43
C LEU A 102 2.93 -7.62 9.06
N ILE A 103 3.41 -7.49 10.29
CA ILE A 103 3.43 -6.23 11.06
C ILE A 103 4.82 -5.59 10.92
N GLY A 104 4.86 -4.29 10.64
CA GLY A 104 6.07 -3.48 10.61
C GLY A 104 5.81 -2.05 11.07
N ASP A 105 6.76 -1.16 10.79
CA ASP A 105 6.79 0.18 11.37
C ASP A 105 5.55 1.02 10.96
N TYR A 106 4.97 0.77 9.78
CA TYR A 106 3.77 1.44 9.28
C TYR A 106 2.44 0.97 9.93
N ASP A 107 2.45 -0.04 10.80
CA ASP A 107 1.23 -0.58 11.43
C ASP A 107 0.92 0.01 12.81
N HIS A 108 1.81 0.84 13.37
CA HIS A 108 1.71 1.36 14.75
C HIS A 108 1.01 2.73 14.86
N PHE A 109 0.09 3.02 13.93
CA PHE A 109 -0.62 4.29 13.86
C PHE A 109 -2.13 4.12 14.01
N ASP A 110 -2.73 4.94 14.86
CA ASP A 110 -4.18 5.12 15.03
C ASP A 110 -4.70 6.44 14.43
N ASP A 111 -3.78 7.32 14.01
CA ASP A 111 -4.04 8.61 13.38
C ASP A 111 -3.48 8.63 11.95
N LEU A 112 -4.33 9.01 11.01
CA LEU A 112 -4.00 9.06 9.58
C LEU A 112 -2.91 10.11 9.28
N GLU A 113 -2.99 11.29 9.87
CA GLU A 113 -2.05 12.37 9.56
C GLU A 113 -0.67 12.04 10.12
N LYS A 114 -0.59 11.40 11.29
CA LYS A 114 0.69 10.87 11.81
C LYS A 114 1.31 9.82 10.88
N LEU A 115 0.51 8.91 10.33
CA LEU A 115 1.01 7.95 9.34
C LEU A 115 1.47 8.67 8.07
N ILE A 116 0.75 9.68 7.59
CA ILE A 116 1.15 10.47 6.43
C ILE A 116 2.48 11.20 6.70
N GLU A 117 2.64 11.83 7.87
CA GLU A 117 3.88 12.46 8.28
C GLU A 117 5.03 11.45 8.33
N PHE A 118 4.81 10.29 8.94
CA PHE A 118 5.79 9.20 8.98
C PHE A 118 6.19 8.72 7.58
N ILE A 119 5.25 8.60 6.64
CA ILE A 119 5.60 8.29 5.24
C ILE A 119 6.51 9.39 4.69
N LYS A 120 6.21 10.68 4.93
CA LYS A 120 7.01 11.81 4.44
C LYS A 120 8.39 11.91 5.08
N SER A 121 8.57 11.51 6.34
CA SER A 121 9.81 11.69 7.11
C SER A 121 10.67 10.42 7.18
N GLY A 122 10.05 9.26 7.32
CA GLY A 122 10.70 8.00 7.68
C GLY A 122 11.14 7.91 9.15
N VAL A 123 10.72 8.86 9.99
CA VAL A 123 11.01 8.96 11.44
C VAL A 123 9.79 9.44 12.21
#